data_AF-A0A932KCY0-F1
#
_entry.id   AF-A0A932KCY0-F1
#
_cell.length_a   1.000
_cell.length_b   1.000
_cell.length_c   1.000
_cell.angle_alpha   90.00
_cell.angle_beta   90.00
_cell.angle_gamma   90.00
#
_symmetry.space_group_name_H-M   'P 1'
#
loop_
_entity.id
_entity.type
_entity.pdbx_description
1 polymer ?
#
loop_
_entity_poly.entity_id
_entity_poly.type
_entity_poly.pdbx_seq_one_letter_code
_entity_poly.pdbx_strand_id
1 'polypeptide(L)'
;MKPHRSLGFLLLILFSLLCGPPCAWMARSTAEAAPSLSVTLNQPSFKAGETLRVGLMAQNPGSVVMADFYLGILLPDGVTVFFFTSLSPLDGVVSRLDASPQTFKALLTNISIPQGMDATLNDVFVYIFSGKEPLGTFHVFTALAAPGSLSDGRSDPGDILTLDTKAFSFSATGPRLLQVSGNNQVVRPGEVLPDPLVVRLEDQFGNPIVGEPIRAAVIQGEGELLPPTSPTVSPMRVRAQAVASTASAPMTVLTDAEGRAAFQLRLGFTAGTVTVEVAAPNRPEVSPVEFLAIVGLIEPLAIAVEADGKLVVVDGVFGVVRVDPINGVSHTVSGTGIGRGPLFKSPRAIAVEADGQLVVVGGSCFFSLCSGQQVVRVDPRTGDRTILSDASTGHGPPFASTHGVAVEADGQLVVVDRARGAVVRVNPVTGDRTIVSDGSTGRGPPLVLPVAMGVEANGQLVVVDTALQAVVRVDPRTGNRTVVTGCTNFDLTTFQCTASRGGARPLETSCASATANKV
;
A
#
# COMPACT_ATOMS: atom_id res chain seq x y z
N MET A 1 54.50 24.00 -43.63
CA MET A 1 54.62 22.96 -42.57
C MET A 1 53.26 22.88 -41.89
N LYS A 2 52.48 21.83 -42.17
CA LYS A 2 51.10 21.63 -41.71
C LYS A 2 51.08 20.39 -40.79
N PRO A 3 50.31 20.39 -39.69
CA PRO A 3 50.24 19.27 -38.77
C PRO A 3 49.48 18.09 -39.39
N HIS A 4 50.01 16.89 -39.17
CA HIS A 4 49.41 15.62 -39.60
C HIS A 4 48.05 15.43 -38.95
N ARG A 5 47.07 15.09 -39.79
CA ARG A 5 45.69 14.75 -39.40
C ARG A 5 45.69 13.44 -38.63
N SER A 6 45.41 13.51 -37.33
CA SER A 6 45.11 12.39 -36.46
C SER A 6 43.67 11.92 -36.66
N LEU A 7 43.50 10.62 -36.92
CA LEU A 7 42.42 9.75 -36.41
C LEU A 7 40.94 10.20 -36.54
N GLY A 8 40.58 11.03 -37.51
CA GLY A 8 39.19 11.33 -37.87
C GLY A 8 38.62 10.45 -39.00
N PHE A 9 39.37 9.43 -39.46
CA PHE A 9 39.08 8.71 -40.72
C PHE A 9 38.75 7.21 -40.54
N LEU A 10 38.63 6.73 -39.30
CA LEU A 10 38.35 5.31 -39.02
C LEU A 10 36.88 5.01 -38.61
N LEU A 11 35.99 6.00 -38.61
CA LEU A 11 34.58 5.82 -38.23
C LEU A 11 33.57 6.21 -39.33
N LEU A 12 34.00 6.37 -40.59
CA LEU A 12 33.15 6.90 -41.68
C LEU A 12 33.21 6.10 -42.99
N ILE A 13 33.50 4.80 -42.93
CA ILE A 13 33.32 3.87 -44.07
C ILE A 13 32.35 2.76 -43.66
N LEU A 14 31.07 3.12 -43.53
CA LEU A 14 29.95 2.17 -43.53
C LEU A 14 28.63 2.90 -43.80
N PHE A 15 28.56 3.68 -44.89
CA PHE A 15 27.28 4.09 -45.48
C PHE A 15 27.50 4.54 -46.94
N SER A 16 27.39 3.62 -47.89
CA SER A 16 26.79 3.86 -49.21
C SER A 16 26.94 2.64 -50.12
N LEU A 17 25.90 1.80 -50.15
CA LEU A 17 25.51 1.08 -51.36
C LEU A 17 25.17 2.12 -52.44
N LEU A 18 25.73 1.98 -53.65
CA LEU A 18 25.10 2.26 -54.96
C LEU A 18 26.15 2.19 -56.08
N CYS A 19 26.30 1.01 -56.70
CA CYS A 19 26.40 0.89 -58.15
C CYS A 19 26.07 -0.55 -58.56
N GLY A 20 25.10 -0.69 -59.47
CA GLY A 20 24.62 -1.98 -59.99
C GLY A 20 25.59 -2.67 -60.96
N PRO A 21 25.28 -3.91 -61.39
CA PRO A 21 26.11 -4.72 -62.30
C PRO A 21 26.09 -4.13 -63.73
N PRO A 22 27.04 -4.49 -64.65
CA PRO A 22 27.87 -5.70 -64.64
C PRO A 22 29.37 -5.44 -64.86
N CYS A 23 30.24 -6.20 -64.18
CA CYS A 23 31.53 -6.62 -64.73
C CYS A 23 32.07 -7.79 -63.90
N ALA A 24 31.79 -8.99 -64.39
CA ALA A 24 32.41 -10.22 -63.93
C ALA A 24 33.87 -10.25 -64.40
N TRP A 25 34.80 -10.18 -63.46
CA TRP A 25 36.13 -10.76 -63.62
C TRP A 25 36.40 -11.64 -62.41
N MET A 26 36.70 -12.91 -62.70
CA MET A 26 37.12 -13.89 -61.72
C MET A 26 38.43 -13.44 -61.07
N ALA A 27 38.34 -12.83 -59.90
CA ALA A 27 39.37 -12.98 -58.89
C ALA A 27 38.81 -13.98 -57.87
N ARG A 28 39.24 -15.24 -57.94
CA ARG A 28 39.26 -16.08 -56.74
C ARG A 28 40.28 -15.43 -55.80
N SER A 29 39.85 -14.42 -55.04
CA SER A 29 40.51 -14.12 -53.79
C SER A 29 40.05 -15.22 -52.84
N THR A 30 40.89 -16.23 -52.64
CA THR A 30 40.83 -17.00 -51.40
C THR A 30 41.27 -16.03 -50.30
N ALA A 31 40.37 -15.13 -49.89
CA ALA A 31 40.54 -14.38 -48.67
C ALA A 31 40.55 -15.43 -47.56
N GLU A 32 41.73 -15.64 -46.99
CA GLU A 32 41.91 -16.55 -45.87
C GLU A 32 40.93 -16.15 -44.76
N ALA A 33 40.19 -17.12 -44.23
CA ALA A 33 39.12 -16.85 -43.29
C ALA A 33 39.74 -16.32 -41.98
N ALA A 34 39.55 -15.04 -41.66
CA ALA A 34 40.21 -14.36 -40.55
C ALA A 34 39.59 -14.73 -39.18
N PRO A 35 40.34 -14.61 -38.08
CA PRO A 35 39.78 -14.77 -36.74
C PRO A 35 38.76 -13.66 -36.43
N SER A 36 37.71 -13.99 -35.69
CA SER A 36 36.71 -13.06 -35.20
C SER A 36 36.57 -13.16 -33.68
N LEU A 37 36.30 -12.01 -33.07
CA LEU A 37 35.90 -11.87 -31.68
C LEU A 37 34.53 -11.22 -31.63
N SER A 38 33.73 -11.60 -30.64
CA SER A 38 32.53 -10.85 -30.28
C SER A 38 32.34 -10.77 -28.78
N VAL A 39 31.88 -9.61 -28.32
CA VAL A 39 31.56 -9.30 -26.94
C VAL A 39 30.06 -9.42 -26.75
N THR A 40 29.66 -10.05 -25.65
CA THR A 40 28.26 -10.13 -25.22
C THR A 40 28.10 -9.49 -23.85
N LEU A 41 26.98 -8.80 -23.66
CA LEU A 41 26.62 -8.15 -22.39
C LEU A 41 25.28 -8.72 -21.93
N ASN A 42 25.07 -8.82 -20.61
CA ASN A 42 23.77 -9.25 -20.08
C ASN A 42 22.65 -8.24 -20.32
N GLN A 43 22.96 -6.94 -20.38
CA GLN A 43 22.01 -5.88 -20.66
C GLN A 43 22.73 -4.61 -21.16
N PRO A 44 22.05 -3.70 -21.88
CA PRO A 44 22.66 -2.51 -22.46
C PRO A 44 22.68 -1.27 -21.54
N SER A 45 22.03 -1.33 -20.38
CA SER A 45 21.89 -0.20 -19.46
C SER A 45 21.96 -0.65 -18.00
N PHE A 46 22.63 0.13 -17.16
CA PHE A 46 22.88 -0.19 -15.76
C PHE A 46 22.62 0.99 -14.83
N LYS A 47 22.19 0.66 -13.62
CA LYS A 47 22.05 1.54 -12.44
C LYS A 47 22.93 1.04 -11.29
N ALA A 48 23.12 1.88 -10.27
CA ALA A 48 23.85 1.48 -9.07
C ALA A 48 23.24 0.21 -8.45
N GLY A 49 24.09 -0.74 -8.05
CA GLY A 49 23.71 -2.04 -7.52
C GLY A 49 23.43 -3.11 -8.58
N GLU A 50 23.31 -2.77 -9.86
CA GLU A 50 23.16 -3.74 -10.94
C GLU A 50 24.51 -4.32 -11.37
N THR A 51 24.48 -5.52 -11.95
CA THR A 51 25.67 -6.31 -12.27
C THR A 51 25.90 -6.37 -13.78
N LEU A 52 27.03 -5.86 -14.26
CA LEU A 52 27.54 -6.08 -15.61
C LEU A 52 28.22 -7.45 -15.68
N ARG A 53 27.83 -8.24 -16.69
CA ARG A 53 28.44 -9.51 -17.04
C ARG A 53 28.89 -9.46 -18.49
N VAL A 54 30.17 -9.71 -18.72
CA VAL A 54 30.77 -9.69 -20.05
C VAL A 54 31.11 -11.11 -20.48
N GLY A 55 30.54 -11.54 -21.60
CA GLY A 55 30.91 -12.78 -22.28
C GLY A 55 31.74 -12.48 -23.53
N LEU A 56 32.50 -13.48 -23.98
CA LEU A 56 33.31 -13.44 -25.18
C LEU A 56 33.04 -14.67 -26.05
N MET A 57 32.95 -14.47 -27.36
CA MET A 57 33.01 -15.55 -28.33
C MET A 57 34.19 -15.32 -29.26
N ALA A 58 34.96 -16.36 -29.52
CA ALA A 58 36.12 -16.34 -30.40
C ALA A 58 36.00 -17.44 -31.45
N GLN A 59 36.19 -17.08 -32.72
CA GLN A 59 36.19 -18.03 -33.82
C GLN A 59 37.42 -17.83 -34.70
N ASN A 60 38.04 -18.93 -35.16
CA ASN A 60 39.12 -18.88 -36.13
C ASN A 60 38.94 -19.98 -37.19
N PRO A 61 38.19 -19.71 -38.27
CA PRO A 61 38.02 -20.66 -39.36
C PRO A 61 39.27 -20.85 -40.23
N GLY A 62 40.26 -19.93 -40.14
CA GLY A 62 41.48 -19.94 -40.93
C GLY A 62 42.61 -20.77 -40.34
N SER A 63 43.84 -20.52 -40.80
CA SER A 63 45.04 -21.13 -40.25
C SER A 63 45.34 -20.63 -38.82
N VAL A 64 46.33 -21.24 -38.15
CA VAL A 64 46.74 -20.83 -36.81
C VAL A 64 47.26 -19.39 -36.85
N VAL A 65 46.74 -18.54 -35.97
CA VAL A 65 47.15 -17.12 -35.85
C VAL A 65 47.86 -16.91 -34.52
N MET A 66 49.01 -16.24 -34.54
CA MET A 66 49.64 -15.71 -33.32
C MET A 66 49.20 -14.26 -33.13
N ALA A 67 48.79 -13.88 -31.92
CA ALA A 67 48.30 -12.53 -31.64
C ALA A 67 48.54 -12.09 -30.20
N ASP A 68 48.51 -10.77 -29.97
CA ASP A 68 48.32 -10.17 -28.64
C ASP A 68 46.84 -9.88 -28.45
N PHE A 69 46.28 -10.27 -27.30
CA PHE A 69 44.88 -10.08 -26.95
C PHE A 69 44.70 -8.91 -25.99
N TYR A 70 43.89 -7.93 -26.41
CA TYR A 70 43.52 -6.77 -25.63
C TYR A 70 42.05 -6.88 -25.21
N LEU A 71 41.77 -6.57 -23.96
CA LEU A 71 40.42 -6.41 -23.41
C LEU A 71 40.42 -5.13 -22.59
N GLY A 72 39.43 -4.27 -22.79
CA GLY A 72 39.35 -3.01 -22.06
C GLY A 72 37.98 -2.36 -22.08
N ILE A 73 37.88 -1.24 -21.36
CA ILE A 73 36.69 -0.39 -21.29
C ILE A 73 37.08 1.03 -21.67
N LEU A 74 36.44 1.57 -22.71
CA LEU A 74 36.45 3.00 -23.02
C LEU A 74 35.41 3.69 -22.13
N LEU A 75 35.83 4.74 -21.45
CA LEU A 75 34.99 5.55 -20.56
C LEU A 75 34.11 6.53 -21.34
N PRO A 76 33.07 7.12 -20.70
CA PRO A 76 32.12 8.03 -21.36
C PRO A 76 32.72 9.32 -21.94
N ASP A 77 33.95 9.67 -21.55
CA ASP A 77 34.67 10.81 -22.15
C ASP A 77 35.14 10.54 -23.59
N GLY A 78 35.01 9.28 -24.06
CA GLY A 78 35.33 8.86 -25.41
C GLY A 78 36.84 8.76 -25.70
N VAL A 79 37.70 8.94 -24.69
CA VAL A 79 39.16 8.96 -24.87
C VAL A 79 39.89 8.14 -23.81
N THR A 80 39.41 8.08 -22.57
CA THR A 80 40.07 7.34 -21.49
C THR A 80 39.75 5.86 -21.61
N VAL A 81 40.78 5.01 -21.60
CA VAL A 81 40.65 3.56 -21.74
C VAL A 81 41.28 2.87 -20.54
N PHE A 82 40.53 1.97 -19.92
CA PHE A 82 41.06 1.02 -18.95
C PHE A 82 41.38 -0.30 -19.66
N PHE A 83 42.67 -0.66 -19.74
CA PHE A 83 43.12 -1.93 -20.30
C PHE A 83 43.28 -2.96 -19.19
N PHE A 84 42.61 -4.11 -19.30
CA PHE A 84 42.75 -5.18 -18.31
C PHE A 84 44.08 -5.90 -18.50
N THR A 85 44.77 -6.15 -17.38
CA THR A 85 45.98 -6.98 -17.30
C THR A 85 45.77 -8.22 -16.43
N SER A 86 44.68 -8.26 -15.66
CA SER A 86 44.20 -9.44 -14.94
C SER A 86 42.68 -9.39 -14.82
N LEU A 87 42.03 -10.56 -14.82
CA LEU A 87 40.57 -10.70 -14.66
C LEU A 87 40.16 -11.29 -13.30
N SER A 88 41.12 -11.81 -12.53
CA SER A 88 40.88 -12.32 -11.18
C SER A 88 42.13 -12.19 -10.29
N PRO A 89 42.22 -11.15 -9.45
CA PRO A 89 41.30 -10.01 -9.36
C PRO A 89 41.33 -9.15 -10.63
N LEU A 90 40.28 -8.36 -10.84
CA LEU A 90 40.26 -7.37 -11.92
C LEU A 90 41.36 -6.33 -11.65
N ASP A 91 42.33 -6.25 -12.55
CA ASP A 91 43.43 -5.31 -12.49
C ASP A 91 43.79 -4.83 -13.91
N GLY A 92 44.39 -3.66 -14.01
CA GLY A 92 44.63 -3.03 -15.29
C GLY A 92 45.31 -1.68 -15.22
N VAL A 93 45.52 -1.11 -16.39
CA VAL A 93 46.20 0.17 -16.57
C VAL A 93 45.29 1.14 -17.28
N VAL A 94 45.20 2.36 -16.76
CA VAL A 94 44.53 3.47 -17.44
C VAL A 94 45.49 4.07 -18.47
N SER A 95 45.01 4.18 -19.70
CA SER A 95 45.65 4.92 -20.77
C SER A 95 44.62 5.80 -21.49
N ARG A 96 45.04 6.45 -22.57
CA ARG A 96 44.17 7.23 -23.46
C ARG A 96 44.29 6.75 -24.89
N LEU A 97 43.17 6.68 -25.59
CA LEU A 97 43.10 6.25 -26.98
C LEU A 97 43.86 7.20 -27.92
N ASP A 98 44.05 8.47 -27.52
CA ASP A 98 44.83 9.47 -28.26
C ASP A 98 46.31 9.54 -27.85
N ALA A 99 46.76 8.70 -26.92
CA ALA A 99 48.18 8.55 -26.56
C ALA A 99 48.89 7.56 -27.51
N SER A 100 50.22 7.43 -27.36
CA SER A 100 50.99 6.44 -28.13
C SER A 100 50.47 5.02 -27.86
N PRO A 101 50.23 4.18 -28.90
CA PRO A 101 49.85 2.78 -28.76
C PRO A 101 50.76 1.92 -27.87
N GLN A 102 52.02 2.32 -27.65
CA GLN A 102 52.93 1.69 -26.68
C GLN A 102 52.38 1.65 -25.24
N THR A 103 51.45 2.55 -24.93
CA THR A 103 50.79 2.62 -23.64
C THR A 103 49.69 1.57 -23.47
N PHE A 104 49.22 0.96 -24.56
CA PHE A 104 48.18 -0.05 -24.53
C PHE A 104 48.74 -1.35 -23.99
N LYS A 105 48.03 -1.98 -23.06
CA LYS A 105 48.48 -3.21 -22.41
C LYS A 105 47.60 -4.36 -22.86
N ALA A 106 48.23 -5.35 -23.49
CA ALA A 106 47.59 -6.62 -23.80
C ALA A 106 47.32 -7.38 -22.49
N LEU A 107 46.17 -8.04 -22.43
CA LEU A 107 45.83 -8.97 -21.36
C LEU A 107 46.66 -10.26 -21.50
N LEU A 108 46.86 -10.73 -22.73
CA LEU A 108 47.70 -11.88 -23.06
C LEU A 108 48.56 -11.55 -24.29
N THR A 109 49.84 -11.88 -24.24
CA THR A 109 50.78 -11.63 -25.35
C THR A 109 51.17 -12.92 -26.06
N ASN A 110 51.35 -12.86 -27.38
CA ASN A 110 51.83 -13.95 -28.23
C ASN A 110 51.05 -15.26 -28.03
N ILE A 111 49.73 -15.16 -27.97
CA ILE A 111 48.82 -16.30 -27.86
C ILE A 111 48.62 -16.98 -29.22
N SER A 112 48.54 -18.31 -29.21
CA SER A 112 48.20 -19.11 -30.39
C SER A 112 46.69 -19.30 -30.46
N ILE A 113 46.09 -18.91 -31.57
CA ILE A 113 44.68 -19.10 -31.89
C ILE A 113 44.60 -20.25 -32.90
N PRO A 114 44.23 -21.47 -32.47
CA PRO A 114 44.23 -22.65 -33.33
C PRO A 114 43.26 -22.52 -34.51
N GLN A 115 43.58 -23.23 -35.59
CA GLN A 115 42.65 -23.43 -36.69
C GLN A 115 41.39 -24.16 -36.20
N GLY A 116 40.22 -23.69 -36.64
CA GLY A 116 38.93 -24.25 -36.28
C GLY A 116 38.46 -23.88 -34.88
N MET A 117 39.08 -22.90 -34.20
CA MET A 117 38.59 -22.44 -32.90
C MET A 117 37.15 -21.95 -33.02
N ASP A 118 36.30 -22.40 -32.10
CA ASP A 118 34.95 -21.89 -31.86
C ASP A 118 34.68 -22.03 -30.36
N ALA A 119 34.89 -20.94 -29.62
CA ALA A 119 34.88 -20.93 -28.16
C ALA A 119 33.96 -19.81 -27.66
N THR A 120 33.13 -20.14 -26.67
CA THR A 120 32.30 -19.17 -25.95
C THR A 120 32.65 -19.20 -24.46
N LEU A 121 33.01 -18.04 -23.92
CA LEU A 121 33.29 -17.81 -22.52
C LEU A 121 32.21 -16.88 -21.95
N ASN A 122 31.47 -17.36 -20.96
CA ASN A 122 30.51 -16.54 -20.23
C ASN A 122 31.18 -15.95 -18.99
N ASP A 123 30.75 -14.77 -18.55
CA ASP A 123 31.22 -14.11 -17.32
C ASP A 123 32.76 -13.97 -17.25
N VAL A 124 33.39 -13.60 -18.37
CA VAL A 124 34.83 -13.33 -18.47
C VAL A 124 35.28 -12.30 -17.43
N PHE A 125 34.43 -11.30 -17.17
CA PHE A 125 34.45 -10.59 -15.90
C PHE A 125 33.04 -10.18 -15.48
N VAL A 126 32.90 -9.94 -14.18
CA VAL A 126 31.66 -9.50 -13.53
C VAL A 126 31.97 -8.25 -12.71
N TYR A 127 31.17 -7.21 -12.90
CA TYR A 127 31.32 -5.93 -12.22
C TYR A 127 29.99 -5.45 -11.64
N ILE A 128 29.98 -5.02 -10.38
CA ILE A 128 28.78 -4.45 -9.74
C ILE A 128 28.96 -2.95 -9.67
N PHE A 129 28.02 -2.18 -10.24
CA PHE A 129 28.08 -0.73 -10.20
C PHE A 129 27.90 -0.23 -8.77
N SER A 130 28.87 0.53 -8.29
CA SER A 130 28.88 1.12 -6.95
C SER A 130 28.10 2.43 -6.86
N GLY A 131 27.76 3.05 -8.00
CA GLY A 131 27.21 4.40 -8.06
C GLY A 131 28.27 5.48 -8.25
N LYS A 132 29.55 5.17 -8.03
CA LYS A 132 30.66 6.14 -8.12
C LYS A 132 31.22 6.28 -9.54
N GLU A 133 30.73 5.48 -10.47
CA GLU A 133 31.19 5.46 -11.85
C GLU A 133 30.70 6.72 -12.60
N PRO A 134 31.48 7.23 -13.59
CA PRO A 134 31.03 8.31 -14.45
C PRO A 134 29.73 7.97 -15.17
N LEU A 135 28.82 8.93 -15.28
CA LEU A 135 27.59 8.77 -16.05
C LEU A 135 27.89 8.78 -17.55
N GLY A 136 27.11 8.00 -18.32
CA GLY A 136 27.16 8.01 -19.77
C GLY A 136 27.43 6.64 -20.39
N THR A 137 27.88 6.65 -21.64
CA THR A 137 28.06 5.44 -22.44
C THR A 137 29.50 4.96 -22.39
N PHE A 138 29.70 3.78 -21.81
CA PHE A 138 30.96 3.04 -21.82
C PHE A 138 30.98 2.09 -23.01
N HIS A 139 32.16 1.69 -23.46
CA HIS A 139 32.30 0.62 -24.46
C HIS A 139 33.27 -0.45 -23.96
N VAL A 140 32.81 -1.69 -23.83
CA VAL A 140 33.72 -2.84 -23.71
C VAL A 140 34.26 -3.12 -25.10
N PHE A 141 35.56 -3.39 -25.22
CA PHE A 141 36.14 -3.83 -26.47
C PHE A 141 37.10 -4.99 -26.27
N THR A 142 37.24 -5.77 -27.34
CA THR A 142 38.26 -6.80 -27.46
C THR A 142 38.98 -6.64 -28.78
N ALA A 143 40.30 -6.82 -28.77
CA ALA A 143 41.08 -6.77 -29.99
C ALA A 143 42.13 -7.87 -30.02
N LEU A 144 42.41 -8.39 -31.22
CA LEU A 144 43.63 -9.14 -31.50
C LEU A 144 44.53 -8.26 -32.35
N ALA A 145 45.78 -8.11 -31.91
CA ALA A 145 46.81 -7.44 -32.69
C ALA A 145 47.90 -8.44 -33.11
N ALA A 146 48.58 -8.18 -34.22
CA ALA A 146 49.79 -8.93 -34.56
C ALA A 146 50.82 -8.82 -33.41
N PRO A 147 51.57 -9.88 -33.08
CA PRO A 147 52.42 -9.88 -31.89
C PRO A 147 53.43 -8.73 -31.89
N GLY A 148 53.37 -7.89 -30.85
CA GLY A 148 54.24 -6.75 -30.66
C GLY A 148 54.01 -5.56 -31.62
N SER A 149 53.01 -5.61 -32.50
CA SER A 149 52.81 -4.57 -33.54
C SER A 149 52.64 -3.16 -32.97
N LEU A 150 51.87 -3.02 -31.90
CA LEU A 150 51.63 -1.72 -31.25
C LEU A 150 52.80 -1.21 -30.40
N SER A 151 53.88 -1.99 -30.26
CA SER A 151 55.05 -1.63 -29.44
C SER A 151 55.95 -0.60 -30.12
N ASP A 152 55.78 -0.34 -31.41
CA ASP A 152 56.51 0.70 -32.14
C ASP A 152 55.91 2.10 -31.94
N GLY A 153 54.76 2.18 -31.25
CA GLY A 153 54.07 3.43 -30.93
C GLY A 153 53.27 3.98 -32.11
N ARG A 154 53.00 3.15 -33.12
CA ARG A 154 52.13 3.44 -34.26
C ARG A 154 51.00 2.42 -34.32
N SER A 155 50.04 2.70 -35.18
CA SER A 155 48.96 1.79 -35.51
C SER A 155 48.84 1.82 -37.02
N ASP A 156 49.48 0.84 -37.64
CA ASP A 156 49.59 0.67 -39.08
C ASP A 156 48.52 -0.31 -39.60
N PRO A 157 48.16 -0.23 -40.89
CA PRO A 157 47.23 -1.20 -41.49
C PRO A 157 47.75 -2.64 -41.35
N GLY A 158 46.95 -3.50 -40.72
CA GLY A 158 47.32 -4.90 -40.45
C GLY A 158 47.78 -5.16 -39.02
N ASP A 159 48.01 -4.13 -38.20
CA ASP A 159 48.36 -4.30 -36.79
C ASP A 159 47.23 -4.90 -35.98
N ILE A 160 45.99 -4.44 -36.21
CA ILE A 160 44.78 -4.97 -35.60
C ILE A 160 44.17 -6.00 -36.54
N LEU A 161 44.12 -7.24 -36.07
CA LEU A 161 43.59 -8.39 -36.81
C LEU A 161 42.07 -8.46 -36.73
N THR A 162 41.53 -8.20 -35.55
CA THR A 162 40.08 -8.10 -35.31
C THR A 162 39.80 -7.24 -34.08
N LEU A 163 38.65 -6.59 -34.07
CA LEU A 163 38.17 -5.72 -32.99
C LEU A 163 36.64 -5.87 -32.92
N ASP A 164 36.12 -6.11 -31.73
CA ASP A 164 34.70 -5.93 -31.46
C ASP A 164 34.49 -4.97 -30.29
N THR A 165 33.37 -4.26 -30.32
CA THR A 165 33.00 -3.32 -29.27
C THR A 165 31.50 -3.38 -28.97
N LYS A 166 31.17 -3.33 -27.68
CA LYS A 166 29.80 -3.23 -27.20
C LYS A 166 29.64 -2.06 -26.26
N ALA A 167 28.71 -1.18 -26.61
CA ALA A 167 28.29 -0.08 -25.78
C ALA A 167 27.35 -0.54 -24.67
N PHE A 168 27.51 0.02 -23.48
CA PHE A 168 26.51 0.02 -22.43
C PHE A 168 26.43 1.39 -21.77
N SER A 169 25.29 1.70 -21.17
CA SER A 169 25.07 2.96 -20.47
C SER A 169 25.04 2.75 -18.96
N PHE A 170 25.66 3.67 -18.22
CA PHE A 170 25.45 3.82 -16.79
C PHE A 170 24.70 5.13 -16.54
N SER A 171 23.57 5.04 -15.85
CA SER A 171 22.73 6.20 -15.53
C SER A 171 22.45 6.25 -14.04
N ALA A 172 22.43 7.46 -13.47
CA ALA A 172 21.96 7.65 -12.11
C ALA A 172 20.48 7.26 -12.02
N THR A 173 20.09 6.58 -10.94
CA THR A 173 18.75 6.77 -10.39
C THR A 173 18.71 8.19 -9.86
N GLY A 174 17.97 9.11 -10.49
CA GLY A 174 17.84 10.47 -9.96
C GLY A 174 17.36 10.49 -8.50
N PRO A 175 17.37 11.67 -7.85
CA PRO A 175 16.82 11.80 -6.50
C PRO A 175 15.39 11.25 -6.45
N ARG A 176 14.99 10.74 -5.29
CA ARG A 176 13.65 10.16 -5.10
C ARG A 176 13.01 10.64 -3.81
N LEU A 177 11.69 10.76 -3.86
CA LEU A 177 10.87 11.08 -2.70
C LEU A 177 10.24 9.78 -2.18
N LEU A 178 10.49 9.47 -0.91
CA LEU A 178 10.00 8.27 -0.27
C LEU A 178 8.93 8.61 0.78
N GLN A 179 7.87 7.81 0.86
CA GLN A 179 6.93 7.87 1.97
C GLN A 179 7.54 7.22 3.21
N VAL A 180 7.48 7.92 4.34
CA VAL A 180 8.02 7.46 5.64
C VAL A 180 6.89 7.08 6.59
N SER A 181 5.84 7.90 6.70
CA SER A 181 4.69 7.64 7.59
C SER A 181 3.43 8.38 7.16
N GLY A 182 2.29 8.01 7.77
CA GLY A 182 1.03 8.77 7.68
C GLY A 182 0.07 8.33 6.57
N ASN A 183 0.43 7.33 5.77
CA ASN A 183 -0.44 6.83 4.70
C ASN A 183 -1.51 5.85 5.24
N ASN A 184 -2.65 5.76 4.55
CA ASN A 184 -3.76 4.83 4.81
C ASN A 184 -4.40 4.93 6.21
N GLN A 185 -4.52 6.14 6.74
CA GLN A 185 -5.15 6.37 8.04
C GLN A 185 -6.66 6.58 7.92
N VAL A 186 -7.41 6.04 8.89
CA VAL A 186 -8.83 6.31 9.06
C VAL A 186 -9.01 7.16 10.32
N VAL A 187 -9.69 8.29 10.20
CA VAL A 187 -9.95 9.18 11.33
C VAL A 187 -11.41 9.62 11.38
N ARG A 188 -11.80 10.14 12.55
CA ARG A 188 -13.12 10.74 12.72
C ARG A 188 -13.26 11.98 11.85
N PRO A 189 -14.51 12.32 11.48
CA PRO A 189 -14.84 13.60 10.88
C PRO A 189 -14.26 14.79 11.66
N GLY A 190 -13.51 15.67 10.99
CA GLY A 190 -12.94 16.88 11.58
C GLY A 190 -11.65 16.71 12.39
N GLU A 191 -11.13 15.49 12.53
CA GLU A 191 -9.91 15.22 13.33
C GLU A 191 -8.61 15.34 12.52
N VAL A 192 -7.51 15.55 13.25
CA VAL A 192 -6.14 15.52 12.72
C VAL A 192 -5.66 14.08 12.65
N LEU A 193 -4.90 13.74 11.60
CA LEU A 193 -4.26 12.44 11.49
C LEU A 193 -3.37 12.16 12.73
N PRO A 194 -3.50 10.97 13.36
CA PRO A 194 -2.62 10.55 14.45
C PRO A 194 -1.15 10.56 14.06
N ASP A 195 -0.83 9.98 12.89
CA ASP A 195 0.51 9.99 12.32
C ASP A 195 0.60 11.09 11.24
N PRO A 196 1.60 11.99 11.30
CA PRO A 196 1.78 12.99 10.26
C PRO A 196 2.18 12.35 8.92
N LEU A 197 1.87 13.04 7.83
CA LEU A 197 2.34 12.69 6.49
C LEU A 197 3.82 13.05 6.41
N VAL A 198 4.70 12.06 6.38
CA VAL A 198 6.15 12.28 6.34
C VAL A 198 6.72 11.69 5.06
N VAL A 199 7.51 12.50 4.35
CA VAL A 199 8.33 12.07 3.22
C VAL A 199 9.81 12.26 3.53
N ARG A 200 10.67 11.52 2.82
CA ARG A 200 12.12 11.69 2.82
C ARG A 200 12.61 11.85 1.40
N LEU A 201 13.34 12.94 1.15
CA LEU A 201 14.04 13.18 -0.10
C LEU A 201 15.48 12.69 0.02
N GLU A 202 15.88 11.80 -0.88
CA GLU A 202 17.23 11.27 -0.92
C GLU A 202 17.82 11.29 -2.32
N ASP A 203 19.14 11.38 -2.38
CA ASP A 203 19.90 11.30 -3.63
C ASP A 203 19.99 9.84 -4.13
N GLN A 204 20.68 9.68 -5.25
CA GLN A 204 20.93 8.38 -5.89
C GLN A 204 21.70 7.38 -5.02
N PHE A 205 22.33 7.84 -3.94
CA PHE A 205 23.13 7.06 -3.00
C PHE A 205 22.39 6.78 -1.68
N GLY A 206 21.15 7.26 -1.52
CA GLY A 206 20.37 7.15 -0.29
C GLY A 206 20.74 8.20 0.77
N ASN A 207 21.57 9.19 0.42
CA ASN A 207 21.89 10.29 1.33
C ASN A 207 20.75 11.31 1.36
N PRO A 208 20.47 11.91 2.52
CA PRO A 208 19.42 12.92 2.63
C PRO A 208 19.75 14.19 1.84
N ILE A 209 18.76 14.74 1.14
CA ILE A 209 18.86 16.07 0.53
C ILE A 209 18.20 17.07 1.49
N VAL A 210 19.02 17.96 2.07
CA VAL A 210 18.66 18.88 3.16
C VAL A 210 18.30 20.27 2.63
N GLY A 211 17.33 20.94 3.26
CA GLY A 211 16.92 22.30 2.92
C GLY A 211 16.13 22.43 1.61
N GLU A 212 15.70 21.32 1.01
CA GLU A 212 14.89 21.32 -0.20
C GLU A 212 13.42 21.62 0.14
N PRO A 213 12.74 22.55 -0.55
CA PRO A 213 11.32 22.74 -0.37
C PRO A 213 10.53 21.54 -0.88
N ILE A 214 9.66 21.01 -0.02
CA ILE A 214 8.67 19.99 -0.33
C ILE A 214 7.29 20.61 -0.22
N ARG A 215 6.45 20.44 -1.23
CA ARG A 215 5.10 21.00 -1.31
C ARG A 215 4.06 19.88 -1.19
N ALA A 216 3.12 20.03 -0.27
CA ALA A 216 1.94 19.18 -0.12
C ALA A 216 0.67 19.92 -0.59
N ALA A 217 -0.24 19.21 -1.26
CA ALA A 217 -1.53 19.73 -1.67
C ALA A 217 -2.62 18.66 -1.58
N VAL A 218 -3.78 19.03 -1.04
CA VAL A 218 -4.98 18.17 -1.08
C VAL A 218 -5.53 18.21 -2.50
N ILE A 219 -5.50 17.08 -3.20
CA ILE A 219 -5.95 16.96 -4.60
C ILE A 219 -7.33 16.31 -4.73
N GLN A 220 -7.79 15.61 -3.70
CA GLN A 220 -9.13 15.01 -3.64
C GLN A 220 -9.63 15.00 -2.19
N GLY A 221 -10.95 15.21 -2.01
CA GLY A 221 -11.60 15.18 -0.70
C GLY A 221 -11.45 16.48 0.09
N GLU A 222 -11.97 16.48 1.32
CA GLU A 222 -11.94 17.62 2.22
C GLU A 222 -10.83 17.44 3.26
N GLY A 223 -9.85 18.35 3.28
CA GLY A 223 -8.79 18.36 4.28
C GLY A 223 -8.05 19.69 4.34
N GLU A 224 -7.44 19.97 5.49
CA GLU A 224 -6.67 21.17 5.81
C GLU A 224 -5.24 20.78 6.22
N LEU A 225 -4.24 21.30 5.51
CA LEU A 225 -2.83 21.12 5.87
C LEU A 225 -2.44 22.08 7.00
N LEU A 226 -1.81 21.55 8.04
CA LEU A 226 -1.43 22.26 9.25
C LEU A 226 0.11 22.25 9.45
N PRO A 227 0.69 23.29 10.09
CA PRO A 227 2.11 23.34 10.39
C PRO A 227 2.55 22.17 11.31
N PRO A 228 3.80 21.69 11.18
CA PRO A 228 4.30 20.52 11.93
C PRO A 228 4.37 20.69 13.45
N THR A 229 4.28 21.92 13.98
CA THR A 229 4.39 22.24 15.41
C THR A 229 3.10 22.77 16.04
N SER A 230 1.92 22.38 15.54
CA SER A 230 0.65 22.74 16.19
C SER A 230 0.16 21.61 17.11
N PRO A 231 0.62 21.50 18.37
CA PRO A 231 -0.06 20.73 19.38
C PRO A 231 -1.33 21.50 19.78
N THR A 232 -2.45 20.82 19.92
CA THR A 232 -3.75 21.38 20.32
C THR A 232 -4.35 22.42 19.37
N VAL A 233 -5.08 21.93 18.38
CA VAL A 233 -6.17 22.73 17.82
C VAL A 233 -7.46 22.20 18.44
N SER A 234 -8.24 23.10 19.05
CA SER A 234 -9.59 22.80 19.53
C SER A 234 -10.37 22.08 18.42
N PRO A 235 -11.25 21.12 18.74
CA PRO A 235 -12.16 20.59 17.73
C PRO A 235 -12.86 21.78 17.08
N MET A 236 -13.03 21.75 15.76
CA MET A 236 -13.74 22.80 15.02
C MET A 236 -15.10 23.03 15.68
N ARG A 237 -15.21 24.04 16.55
CA ARG A 237 -16.48 24.44 17.15
C ARG A 237 -17.22 25.26 16.12
N VAL A 238 -17.86 24.60 15.16
CA VAL A 238 -18.87 25.25 14.33
C VAL A 238 -20.03 24.29 14.10
N ARG A 239 -21.23 24.82 14.37
CA ARG A 239 -22.53 24.24 14.05
C ARG A 239 -22.50 23.68 12.62
N ALA A 240 -23.13 22.54 12.41
CA ALA A 240 -23.43 21.99 11.10
C ALA A 240 -24.09 23.06 10.20
N GLN A 241 -23.27 23.79 9.46
CA GLN A 241 -23.67 24.62 8.36
C GLN A 241 -22.61 24.36 7.31
N ALA A 242 -23.02 23.59 6.30
CA ALA A 242 -22.23 23.21 5.16
C ALA A 242 -21.52 24.45 4.59
N VAL A 243 -20.22 24.56 4.84
CA VAL A 243 -19.34 25.40 4.02
C VAL A 243 -18.72 24.46 3.03
N ALA A 244 -19.29 24.47 1.83
CA ALA A 244 -18.75 23.77 0.69
C ALA A 244 -17.30 24.21 0.44
N SER A 245 -16.44 23.22 0.21
CA SER A 245 -15.23 23.28 -0.63
C SER A 245 -14.37 24.55 -0.54
N THR A 246 -13.27 24.46 0.20
CA THR A 246 -12.03 25.05 -0.28
C THR A 246 -10.94 24.03 -0.10
N ALA A 247 -10.37 23.54 -1.20
CA ALA A 247 -9.11 22.80 -1.17
C ALA A 247 -8.12 23.60 -0.32
N SER A 248 -7.49 22.96 0.67
CA SER A 248 -6.47 23.60 1.48
C SER A 248 -5.45 24.27 0.57
N ALA A 249 -5.06 25.49 0.91
CA ALA A 249 -3.90 26.09 0.27
C ALA A 249 -2.73 25.11 0.40
N PRO A 250 -1.94 24.93 -0.67
CA PRO A 250 -0.78 24.06 -0.62
C PRO A 250 0.21 24.56 0.44
N MET A 251 0.85 23.63 1.12
CA MET A 251 1.83 23.93 2.16
C MET A 251 3.22 23.53 1.70
N THR A 252 4.23 24.34 2.01
CA THR A 252 5.64 24.03 1.72
C THR A 252 6.44 23.95 3.02
N VAL A 253 7.19 22.87 3.17
CA VAL A 253 8.08 22.61 4.31
C VAL A 253 9.47 22.24 3.76
N LEU A 254 10.53 22.76 4.36
CA LEU A 254 11.90 22.43 3.98
C LEU A 254 12.30 21.07 4.58
N THR A 255 13.10 20.29 3.86
CA THR A 255 13.66 19.05 4.40
C THR A 255 14.66 19.31 5.54
N ASP A 256 14.59 18.47 6.58
CA ASP A 256 15.51 18.50 7.73
C ASP A 256 16.87 17.82 7.43
N ALA A 257 17.70 17.65 8.45
CA ALA A 257 19.03 17.04 8.34
C ALA A 257 18.99 15.57 7.85
N GLU A 258 17.89 14.88 8.10
CA GLU A 258 17.61 13.52 7.63
C GLU A 258 16.88 13.50 6.27
N GLY A 259 16.69 14.66 5.65
CA GLY A 259 16.03 14.83 4.36
C GLY A 259 14.51 14.72 4.45
N ARG A 260 13.91 14.84 5.65
CA ARG A 260 12.48 14.62 5.87
C ARG A 260 11.69 15.92 5.89
N ALA A 261 10.46 15.85 5.39
CA ALA A 261 9.46 16.90 5.53
C ALA A 261 8.16 16.29 6.07
N ALA A 262 7.55 16.95 7.05
CA ALA A 262 6.37 16.47 7.76
C ALA A 262 5.21 17.46 7.63
N PHE A 263 4.02 16.93 7.36
CA PHE A 263 2.77 17.70 7.24
C PHE A 263 1.72 17.11 8.17
N GLN A 264 1.08 17.98 8.95
CA GLN A 264 -0.11 17.62 9.70
C GLN A 264 -1.32 17.80 8.78
N LEU A 265 -2.29 16.90 8.84
CA LEU A 265 -3.51 16.97 8.05
C LEU A 265 -4.72 16.82 8.95
N ARG A 266 -5.63 17.79 8.91
CA ARG A 266 -6.99 17.63 9.43
C ARG A 266 -7.92 17.22 8.31
N LEU A 267 -8.76 16.21 8.53
CA LEU A 267 -9.78 15.83 7.56
C LEU A 267 -11.09 16.61 7.76
N GLY A 268 -11.88 16.72 6.69
CA GLY A 268 -13.22 17.30 6.71
C GLY A 268 -14.27 16.39 7.36
N PHE A 269 -15.54 16.67 7.07
CA PHE A 269 -16.67 15.98 7.70
C PHE A 269 -17.39 15.00 6.78
N THR A 270 -17.13 15.08 5.48
CA THR A 270 -17.72 14.21 4.47
C THR A 270 -17.01 12.87 4.44
N ALA A 271 -17.74 11.78 4.67
CA ALA A 271 -17.19 10.43 4.60
C ALA A 271 -16.60 10.14 3.21
N GLY A 272 -15.43 9.53 3.18
CA GLY A 272 -14.74 9.20 1.94
C GLY A 272 -13.23 9.42 2.01
N THR A 273 -12.63 9.35 0.84
CA THR A 273 -11.19 9.41 0.66
C THR A 273 -10.70 10.84 0.49
N VAL A 274 -9.60 11.16 1.18
CA VAL A 274 -8.81 12.38 1.02
C VAL A 274 -7.43 12.00 0.49
N THR A 275 -7.05 12.58 -0.64
CA THR A 275 -5.75 12.32 -1.28
C THR A 275 -4.88 13.57 -1.22
N VAL A 276 -3.65 13.42 -0.73
CA VAL A 276 -2.66 14.49 -0.64
C VAL A 276 -1.46 14.14 -1.50
N GLU A 277 -1.21 14.97 -2.53
CA GLU A 277 0.01 14.89 -3.33
C GLU A 277 1.14 15.65 -2.63
N VAL A 278 2.32 15.04 -2.55
CA VAL A 278 3.54 15.64 -2.01
C VAL A 278 4.64 15.58 -3.07
N ALA A 279 5.21 16.73 -3.43
CA ALA A 279 6.17 16.88 -4.51
C ALA A 279 7.34 17.79 -4.12
N ALA A 280 8.48 17.64 -4.80
CA ALA A 280 9.62 18.55 -4.70
C ALA A 280 9.58 19.56 -5.87
N PRO A 281 8.97 20.75 -5.72
CA PRO A 281 8.71 21.69 -6.83
C PRO A 281 9.96 22.15 -7.58
N ASN A 282 11.11 22.20 -6.90
CA ASN A 282 12.38 22.59 -7.51
C ASN A 282 13.13 21.42 -8.18
N ARG A 283 12.57 20.20 -8.12
CA ARG A 283 13.13 18.97 -8.67
C ARG A 283 12.08 18.23 -9.50
N PRO A 284 11.75 18.71 -10.71
CA PRO A 284 10.74 18.10 -11.56
C PRO A 284 11.09 16.66 -12.00
N GLU A 285 12.36 16.25 -11.88
CA GLU A 285 12.83 14.89 -12.10
C GLU A 285 12.39 13.90 -11.01
N VAL A 286 11.96 14.39 -9.84
CA VAL A 286 11.50 13.58 -8.72
C VAL A 286 9.99 13.36 -8.84
N SER A 287 9.57 12.11 -9.02
CA SER A 287 8.15 11.76 -9.03
C SER A 287 7.47 12.14 -7.69
N PRO A 288 6.30 12.78 -7.72
CA PRO A 288 5.48 13.01 -6.53
C PRO A 288 5.04 11.70 -5.86
N VAL A 289 4.67 11.80 -4.58
CA VAL A 289 4.07 10.70 -3.82
C VAL A 289 2.69 11.10 -3.31
N GLU A 290 1.76 10.16 -3.24
CA GLU A 290 0.37 10.40 -2.82
C GLU A 290 0.04 9.71 -1.50
N PHE A 291 -0.45 10.47 -0.53
CA PHE A 291 -0.99 9.94 0.72
C PHE A 291 -2.51 9.80 0.62
N LEU A 292 -3.00 8.69 1.14
CA LEU A 292 -4.41 8.38 1.30
C LEU A 292 -4.82 8.51 2.76
N ALA A 293 -5.90 9.22 3.01
CA ALA A 293 -6.58 9.23 4.30
C ALA A 293 -8.08 9.04 4.10
N ILE A 294 -8.77 8.53 5.11
CA ILE A 294 -10.20 8.23 5.04
C ILE A 294 -10.91 8.91 6.20
N VAL A 295 -11.92 9.72 5.87
CA VAL A 295 -12.96 10.12 6.82
C VAL A 295 -13.95 8.97 6.88
N GLY A 296 -14.01 8.28 8.01
CA GLY A 296 -14.82 7.06 8.09
C GLY A 296 -15.05 6.58 9.50
N LEU A 297 -15.65 5.39 9.58
CA LEU A 297 -15.86 4.64 10.81
C LEU A 297 -14.77 3.57 10.92
N ILE A 298 -14.30 3.27 12.13
CA ILE A 298 -13.27 2.24 12.36
C ILE A 298 -13.92 0.92 12.73
N GLU A 299 -14.92 0.95 13.62
CA GLU A 299 -15.57 -0.26 14.14
C GLU A 299 -17.09 -0.04 14.25
N PRO A 300 -17.83 0.12 13.14
CA PRO A 300 -19.29 0.26 13.19
C PRO A 300 -19.94 -1.04 13.67
N LEU A 301 -20.72 -0.97 14.76
CA LEU A 301 -21.34 -2.13 15.42
C LEU A 301 -22.87 -2.15 15.34
N ALA A 302 -23.51 -0.98 15.37
CA ALA A 302 -24.96 -0.88 15.29
C ALA A 302 -25.41 0.45 14.70
N ILE A 303 -26.65 0.46 14.20
CA ILE A 303 -27.25 1.62 13.55
C ILE A 303 -28.71 1.77 13.96
N ALA A 304 -29.16 3.02 14.12
CA ALA A 304 -30.57 3.36 14.21
C ALA A 304 -30.87 4.60 13.34
N VAL A 305 -32.15 4.81 13.06
CA VAL A 305 -32.63 5.92 12.23
C VAL A 305 -33.38 6.91 13.12
N GLU A 306 -32.97 8.17 13.08
CA GLU A 306 -33.66 9.26 13.76
C GLU A 306 -34.93 9.66 12.99
N ALA A 307 -35.85 10.35 13.67
CA ALA A 307 -37.13 10.76 13.08
C ALA A 307 -36.98 11.70 11.85
N ASP A 308 -35.85 12.40 11.74
CA ASP A 308 -35.52 13.25 10.59
C ASP A 308 -34.84 12.49 9.44
N GLY A 309 -34.69 11.17 9.55
CA GLY A 309 -34.10 10.29 8.54
C GLY A 309 -32.58 10.18 8.61
N LYS A 310 -31.91 10.85 9.56
CA LYS A 310 -30.47 10.68 9.76
C LYS A 310 -30.15 9.34 10.42
N LEU A 311 -28.93 8.88 10.19
CA LEU A 311 -28.42 7.64 10.78
C LEU A 311 -27.61 7.97 12.02
N VAL A 312 -27.81 7.21 13.09
CA VAL A 312 -26.92 7.21 14.26
C VAL A 312 -26.27 5.83 14.36
N VAL A 313 -24.94 5.82 14.33
CA VAL A 313 -24.12 4.62 14.30
C VAL A 313 -23.32 4.55 15.59
N VAL A 314 -23.33 3.39 16.23
CA VAL A 314 -22.37 3.06 17.29
C VAL A 314 -21.12 2.54 16.62
N ASP A 315 -20.01 3.22 16.87
CA ASP A 315 -18.66 2.84 16.50
C ASP A 315 -17.85 2.50 17.77
N GLY A 316 -17.20 1.33 17.78
CA GLY A 316 -16.47 0.82 18.94
C GLY A 316 -15.30 1.72 19.37
N VAL A 317 -14.73 2.49 18.45
CA VAL A 317 -13.64 3.43 18.72
C VAL A 317 -14.18 4.84 18.90
N PHE A 318 -15.21 5.22 18.14
CA PHE A 318 -15.68 6.60 18.01
C PHE A 318 -16.89 6.98 18.86
N GLY A 319 -17.55 6.00 19.49
CA GLY A 319 -18.75 6.21 20.29
C GLY A 319 -19.99 6.28 19.41
N VAL A 320 -20.80 7.32 19.53
CA VAL A 320 -21.98 7.52 18.69
C VAL A 320 -21.66 8.55 17.61
N VAL A 321 -21.80 8.17 16.35
CA VAL A 321 -21.57 9.02 15.17
C VAL A 321 -22.89 9.20 14.43
N ARG A 322 -23.26 10.43 14.13
CA ARG A 322 -24.40 10.73 13.27
C ARG A 322 -23.93 10.92 11.84
N VAL A 323 -24.65 10.32 10.90
CA VAL A 323 -24.36 10.34 9.47
C VAL A 323 -25.60 10.81 8.71
N ASP A 324 -25.42 11.80 7.83
CA ASP A 324 -26.41 12.16 6.83
C ASP A 324 -26.30 11.17 5.66
N PRO A 325 -27.32 10.33 5.42
CA PRO A 325 -27.25 9.30 4.39
C PRO A 325 -27.27 9.86 2.95
N ILE A 326 -27.60 11.15 2.76
CA ILE A 326 -27.72 11.75 1.43
C ILE A 326 -26.36 12.24 0.92
N ASN A 327 -25.56 12.87 1.78
CA ASN A 327 -24.29 13.50 1.42
C ASN A 327 -23.07 12.88 2.12
N GLY A 328 -23.25 11.94 3.05
CA GLY A 328 -22.17 11.29 3.77
C GLY A 328 -21.51 12.16 4.84
N VAL A 329 -22.03 13.36 5.12
CA VAL A 329 -21.53 14.21 6.20
C VAL A 329 -21.78 13.52 7.53
N SER A 330 -20.73 13.41 8.33
CA SER A 330 -20.80 12.75 9.62
C SER A 330 -20.15 13.56 10.73
N HIS A 331 -20.60 13.37 11.96
CA HIS A 331 -19.98 13.95 13.15
C HIS A 331 -20.21 13.06 14.36
N THR A 332 -19.26 13.04 15.28
CA THR A 332 -19.42 12.35 16.56
C THR A 332 -20.40 13.12 17.45
N VAL A 333 -21.46 12.44 17.88
CA VAL A 333 -22.48 12.94 18.80
C VAL A 333 -22.03 12.80 20.25
N SER A 334 -21.44 11.66 20.61
CA SER A 334 -20.92 11.40 21.96
C SER A 334 -19.79 10.39 21.89
N GLY A 335 -18.71 10.62 22.64
CA GLY A 335 -17.54 9.75 22.60
C GLY A 335 -16.42 10.25 23.48
N THR A 336 -15.19 9.81 23.21
CA THR A 336 -13.99 10.32 23.87
C THR A 336 -13.82 11.80 23.56
N GLY A 337 -13.80 12.64 24.59
CA GLY A 337 -13.67 14.10 24.44
C GLY A 337 -14.95 14.85 24.02
N ILE A 338 -16.07 14.14 23.82
CA ILE A 338 -17.36 14.73 23.43
C ILE A 338 -18.45 14.30 24.41
N GLY A 339 -19.10 15.29 25.02
CA GLY A 339 -20.08 15.08 26.08
C GLY A 339 -19.46 14.76 27.45
N ARG A 340 -20.29 14.83 28.49
CA ARG A 340 -19.97 14.51 29.88
C ARG A 340 -20.68 13.22 30.33
N GLY A 341 -20.36 12.77 31.54
CA GLY A 341 -20.96 11.57 32.12
C GLY A 341 -20.18 10.27 31.80
N PRO A 342 -20.74 9.12 32.20
CA PRO A 342 -20.04 7.83 32.21
C PRO A 342 -19.58 7.43 30.81
N LEU A 343 -18.39 6.85 30.70
CA LEU A 343 -17.86 6.38 29.41
C LEU A 343 -18.66 5.18 28.89
N PHE A 344 -18.70 5.01 27.56
CA PHE A 344 -19.17 3.77 26.96
C PHE A 344 -18.23 2.63 27.32
N LYS A 345 -18.79 1.52 27.80
CA LYS A 345 -18.07 0.26 28.01
C LYS A 345 -18.46 -0.69 26.89
N SER A 346 -17.61 -0.84 25.87
CA SER A 346 -17.86 -1.69 24.69
C SER A 346 -19.31 -1.56 24.17
N PRO A 347 -19.68 -0.40 23.58
CA PRO A 347 -21.05 -0.17 23.11
C PRO A 347 -21.38 -1.16 21.98
N ARG A 348 -22.60 -1.70 21.94
CA ARG A 348 -23.00 -2.79 21.02
C ARG A 348 -24.25 -2.51 20.21
N ALA A 349 -25.24 -1.84 20.80
CA ALA A 349 -26.46 -1.48 20.09
C ALA A 349 -26.97 -0.10 20.50
N ILE A 350 -27.80 0.47 19.63
CA ILE A 350 -28.41 1.77 19.78
C ILE A 350 -29.88 1.73 19.39
N ALA A 351 -30.71 2.48 20.11
CA ALA A 351 -32.08 2.78 19.74
C ALA A 351 -32.36 4.28 19.94
N VAL A 352 -33.41 4.78 19.29
CA VAL A 352 -33.84 6.18 19.37
C VAL A 352 -35.18 6.23 20.12
N GLU A 353 -35.24 7.04 21.17
CA GLU A 353 -36.48 7.30 21.91
C GLU A 353 -37.35 8.31 21.15
N ALA A 354 -38.65 8.34 21.47
CA ALA A 354 -39.61 9.20 20.78
C ALA A 354 -39.32 10.71 20.93
N ASP A 355 -38.61 11.11 21.98
CA ASP A 355 -38.16 12.48 22.23
C ASP A 355 -36.82 12.82 21.55
N GLY A 356 -36.24 11.85 20.84
CA GLY A 356 -34.97 11.96 20.12
C GLY A 356 -33.74 11.61 20.97
N GLN A 357 -33.87 11.27 22.25
CA GLN A 357 -32.74 10.76 23.04
C GLN A 357 -32.24 9.43 22.46
N LEU A 358 -30.95 9.15 22.62
CA LEU A 358 -30.36 7.90 22.12
C LEU A 358 -30.08 6.96 23.28
N VAL A 359 -30.47 5.69 23.15
CA VAL A 359 -30.19 4.66 24.15
C VAL A 359 -29.13 3.73 23.58
N VAL A 360 -27.98 3.67 24.24
CA VAL A 360 -26.86 2.81 23.88
C VAL A 360 -26.71 1.74 24.95
N VAL A 361 -26.64 0.48 24.52
CA VAL A 361 -26.30 -0.65 25.40
C VAL A 361 -24.87 -1.09 25.15
N GLY A 362 -24.19 -1.47 26.22
CA GLY A 362 -22.80 -1.88 26.15
C GLY A 362 -22.41 -2.78 27.30
N GLY A 363 -21.30 -3.46 27.12
CA GLY A 363 -20.69 -4.30 28.13
C GLY A 363 -19.59 -5.16 27.55
N SER A 364 -18.56 -5.41 28.36
CA SER A 364 -17.39 -6.18 27.96
C SER A 364 -17.56 -7.63 28.42
N CYS A 365 -17.26 -8.57 27.53
CA CYS A 365 -17.18 -9.98 27.85
C CYS A 365 -15.83 -10.50 27.37
N PHE A 366 -15.06 -11.09 28.27
CA PHE A 366 -13.86 -11.84 27.94
C PHE A 366 -14.15 -13.31 28.21
N PHE A 367 -14.26 -14.11 27.14
CA PHE A 367 -14.90 -15.43 27.19
C PHE A 367 -16.29 -15.35 27.86
N SER A 368 -16.54 -16.14 28.90
CA SER A 368 -17.81 -16.16 29.65
C SER A 368 -17.82 -15.20 30.85
N LEU A 369 -16.77 -14.40 31.05
CA LEU A 369 -16.70 -13.41 32.12
C LEU A 369 -17.13 -12.06 31.58
N CYS A 370 -18.39 -11.72 31.83
CA CYS A 370 -18.99 -10.44 31.43
C CYS A 370 -19.02 -9.45 32.59
N SER A 371 -18.69 -8.20 32.31
CA SER A 371 -18.72 -7.11 33.29
C SER A 371 -19.09 -5.78 32.65
N GLY A 372 -19.46 -4.80 33.47
CA GLY A 372 -19.75 -3.44 32.99
C GLY A 372 -20.97 -3.32 32.08
N GLN A 373 -21.94 -4.24 32.19
CA GLN A 373 -23.18 -4.21 31.43
C GLN A 373 -23.99 -2.97 31.83
N GLN A 374 -24.36 -2.16 30.84
CA GLN A 374 -25.03 -0.88 31.08
C GLN A 374 -25.98 -0.50 29.94
N VAL A 375 -27.06 0.17 30.32
CA VAL A 375 -27.96 0.91 29.44
C VAL A 375 -27.72 2.39 29.69
N VAL A 376 -27.28 3.12 28.67
CA VAL A 376 -26.87 4.53 28.78
C VAL A 376 -27.73 5.36 27.84
N ARG A 377 -28.31 6.44 28.37
CA ARG A 377 -28.97 7.48 27.57
C ARG A 377 -27.96 8.54 27.17
N VAL A 378 -28.06 9.03 25.94
CA VAL A 378 -27.23 10.09 25.37
C VAL A 378 -28.14 11.22 24.92
N ASP A 379 -27.84 12.44 25.37
CA ASP A 379 -28.45 13.64 24.82
C ASP A 379 -27.77 13.97 23.48
N PRO A 380 -28.47 13.84 22.35
CA PRO A 380 -27.90 14.09 21.02
C PRO A 380 -27.42 15.53 20.79
N ARG A 381 -27.84 16.50 21.63
CA ARG A 381 -27.50 17.92 21.48
C ARG A 381 -26.19 18.29 22.16
N THR A 382 -25.93 17.67 23.31
CA THR A 382 -24.75 17.96 24.16
C THR A 382 -23.71 16.86 24.11
N GLY A 383 -24.13 15.64 23.73
CA GLY A 383 -23.34 14.42 23.84
C GLY A 383 -23.30 13.85 25.25
N ASP A 384 -23.97 14.47 26.22
CA ASP A 384 -23.93 14.07 27.63
C ASP A 384 -24.62 12.71 27.84
N ARG A 385 -24.07 11.93 28.76
CA ARG A 385 -24.44 10.55 29.01
C ARG A 385 -25.01 10.38 30.42
N THR A 386 -26.02 9.53 30.56
CA THR A 386 -26.60 9.14 31.85
C THR A 386 -26.83 7.64 31.88
N ILE A 387 -26.42 6.95 32.96
CA ILE A 387 -26.76 5.53 33.14
C ILE A 387 -28.24 5.43 33.50
N LEU A 388 -28.98 4.64 32.73
CA LEU A 388 -30.38 4.29 33.02
C LEU A 388 -30.47 3.03 33.87
N SER A 389 -29.66 2.02 33.57
CA SER A 389 -29.65 0.76 34.30
C SER A 389 -28.29 0.09 34.19
N ASP A 390 -27.76 -0.41 35.31
CA ASP A 390 -26.51 -1.16 35.36
C ASP A 390 -26.51 -2.10 36.59
N ALA A 391 -25.34 -2.57 37.03
CA ALA A 391 -25.25 -3.41 38.23
C ALA A 391 -25.63 -2.69 39.53
N SER A 392 -25.57 -1.36 39.55
CA SER A 392 -25.81 -0.51 40.72
C SER A 392 -27.04 0.40 40.61
N THR A 393 -27.64 0.50 39.42
CA THR A 393 -28.76 1.37 39.10
C THR A 393 -29.98 0.54 38.72
N GLY A 394 -31.06 0.70 39.48
CA GLY A 394 -32.28 -0.10 39.36
C GLY A 394 -32.20 -1.47 40.04
N HIS A 395 -33.37 -2.10 40.19
CA HIS A 395 -33.55 -3.41 40.83
C HIS A 395 -33.92 -4.48 39.79
N GLY A 396 -34.08 -5.73 40.25
CA GLY A 396 -34.41 -6.87 39.38
C GLY A 396 -33.18 -7.60 38.83
N PRO A 397 -33.36 -8.53 37.88
CA PRO A 397 -32.32 -9.46 37.46
C PRO A 397 -31.13 -8.72 36.84
N PRO A 398 -29.89 -8.96 37.33
CA PRO A 398 -28.71 -8.30 36.78
C PRO A 398 -28.43 -8.78 35.37
N PHE A 399 -28.03 -7.88 34.46
CA PHE A 399 -27.64 -8.24 33.11
C PHE A 399 -26.44 -9.19 33.12
N ALA A 400 -26.51 -10.27 32.34
CA ALA A 400 -25.40 -11.18 32.14
C ALA A 400 -24.57 -10.78 30.91
N SER A 401 -25.20 -10.43 29.77
CA SER A 401 -24.53 -9.93 28.57
C SER A 401 -25.48 -9.19 27.63
N THR A 402 -25.59 -7.86 27.76
CA THR A 402 -26.46 -7.03 26.90
C THR A 402 -25.94 -6.96 25.47
N HIS A 403 -26.81 -7.11 24.47
CA HIS A 403 -26.45 -7.02 23.05
C HIS A 403 -27.33 -6.08 22.25
N GLY A 404 -28.63 -6.40 22.10
CA GLY A 404 -29.60 -5.59 21.36
C GLY A 404 -30.46 -4.74 22.29
N VAL A 405 -31.00 -3.63 21.77
CA VAL A 405 -31.94 -2.75 22.48
C VAL A 405 -33.01 -2.24 21.53
N ALA A 406 -34.23 -2.07 22.02
CA ALA A 406 -35.29 -1.35 21.35
C ALA A 406 -36.16 -0.57 22.35
N VAL A 407 -36.99 0.34 21.84
CA VAL A 407 -37.92 1.16 22.63
C VAL A 407 -39.34 0.70 22.30
N GLU A 408 -40.10 0.31 23.32
CA GLU A 408 -41.52 0.00 23.19
C GLU A 408 -42.35 1.30 23.06
N ALA A 409 -43.57 1.21 22.54
CA ALA A 409 -44.41 2.38 22.26
C ALA A 409 -44.80 3.20 23.52
N ASP A 410 -44.74 2.58 24.70
CA ASP A 410 -44.97 3.22 26.00
C ASP A 410 -43.69 3.86 26.60
N GLY A 411 -42.57 3.81 25.87
CA GLY A 411 -41.27 4.33 26.29
C GLY A 411 -40.45 3.37 27.14
N GLN A 412 -40.93 2.16 27.44
CA GLN A 412 -40.10 1.15 28.10
C GLN A 412 -38.98 0.69 27.18
N LEU A 413 -37.82 0.34 27.75
CA LEU A 413 -36.70 -0.18 26.97
C LEU A 413 -36.71 -1.70 27.06
N VAL A 414 -36.47 -2.38 25.95
CA VAL A 414 -36.27 -3.84 25.93
C VAL A 414 -34.86 -4.14 25.46
N VAL A 415 -34.17 -5.00 26.21
CA VAL A 415 -32.76 -5.32 26.02
C VAL A 415 -32.62 -6.83 25.89
N VAL A 416 -31.84 -7.26 24.91
CA VAL A 416 -31.43 -8.66 24.76
C VAL A 416 -30.28 -8.96 25.72
N ASP A 417 -30.48 -9.91 26.61
CA ASP A 417 -29.45 -10.48 27.47
C ASP A 417 -29.00 -11.83 26.89
N ARG A 418 -27.94 -11.79 26.09
CA ARG A 418 -27.43 -12.92 25.30
C ARG A 418 -27.02 -14.10 26.17
N ALA A 419 -26.26 -13.86 27.23
CA ALA A 419 -25.73 -14.93 28.07
C ALA A 419 -26.83 -15.60 28.92
N ARG A 420 -27.89 -14.86 29.23
CA ARG A 420 -29.08 -15.41 29.90
C ARG A 420 -30.05 -16.09 28.92
N GLY A 421 -29.95 -15.84 27.61
CA GLY A 421 -30.96 -16.26 26.65
C GLY A 421 -32.32 -15.60 26.94
N ALA A 422 -32.30 -14.29 27.22
CA ALA A 422 -33.48 -13.57 27.68
C ALA A 422 -33.72 -12.23 26.98
N VAL A 423 -34.97 -11.78 27.02
CA VAL A 423 -35.37 -10.41 26.77
C VAL A 423 -35.76 -9.78 28.11
N VAL A 424 -35.15 -8.65 28.43
CA VAL A 424 -35.32 -7.93 29.70
C VAL A 424 -35.87 -6.54 29.42
N ARG A 425 -36.97 -6.19 30.08
CA ARG A 425 -37.52 -4.84 30.05
C ARG A 425 -36.88 -4.00 31.14
N VAL A 426 -36.60 -2.74 30.84
CA VAL A 426 -35.97 -1.75 31.71
C VAL A 426 -36.86 -0.53 31.78
N ASN A 427 -37.21 -0.13 33.01
CA ASN A 427 -37.87 1.14 33.24
C ASN A 427 -36.85 2.28 33.07
N PRO A 428 -37.03 3.18 32.08
CA PRO A 428 -36.06 4.24 31.81
C PRO A 428 -35.97 5.33 32.89
N VAL A 429 -36.89 5.34 33.86
CA VAL A 429 -36.94 6.32 34.96
C VAL A 429 -36.29 5.75 36.22
N THR A 430 -36.63 4.51 36.60
CA THR A 430 -36.12 3.89 37.84
C THR A 430 -34.90 3.00 37.61
N GLY A 431 -34.66 2.59 36.37
CA GLY A 431 -33.65 1.60 36.00
C GLY A 431 -34.03 0.15 36.30
N ASP A 432 -35.22 -0.09 36.88
CA ASP A 432 -35.66 -1.42 37.29
C ASP A 432 -35.86 -2.35 36.11
N ARG A 433 -35.54 -3.63 36.32
CA ARG A 433 -35.50 -4.66 35.29
C ARG A 433 -36.55 -5.74 35.56
N THR A 434 -37.18 -6.22 34.50
CA THR A 434 -38.11 -7.36 34.56
C THR A 434 -37.89 -8.29 33.37
N ILE A 435 -37.94 -9.61 33.58
CA ILE A 435 -37.86 -10.57 32.48
C ILE A 435 -39.15 -10.50 31.65
N VAL A 436 -38.99 -10.32 30.34
CA VAL A 436 -40.09 -10.43 29.36
C VAL A 436 -40.22 -11.86 28.87
N SER A 437 -39.09 -12.49 28.53
CA SER A 437 -39.04 -13.89 28.10
C SER A 437 -37.66 -14.46 28.42
N ASP A 438 -37.61 -15.69 28.91
CA ASP A 438 -36.40 -16.48 29.14
C ASP A 438 -36.74 -17.98 29.11
N GLY A 439 -35.83 -18.86 29.53
CA GLY A 439 -36.09 -20.30 29.58
C GLY A 439 -37.27 -20.70 30.49
N SER A 440 -37.66 -19.84 31.43
CA SER A 440 -38.72 -20.07 32.43
C SER A 440 -39.96 -19.18 32.26
N THR A 441 -39.87 -18.13 31.44
CA THR A 441 -40.91 -17.12 31.23
C THR A 441 -41.42 -17.21 29.79
N GLY A 442 -42.69 -17.58 29.64
CA GLY A 442 -43.33 -17.82 28.36
C GLY A 442 -43.09 -19.23 27.80
N ARG A 443 -43.77 -19.55 26.70
CA ARG A 443 -43.69 -20.84 26.00
C ARG A 443 -43.00 -20.70 24.64
N GLY A 444 -42.74 -21.82 23.96
CA GLY A 444 -42.04 -21.84 22.67
C GLY A 444 -40.53 -22.09 22.80
N PRO A 445 -39.78 -22.07 21.69
CA PRO A 445 -38.37 -22.43 21.67
C PRO A 445 -37.55 -21.49 22.56
N PRO A 446 -36.61 -22.01 23.38
CA PRO A 446 -35.77 -21.18 24.22
C PRO A 446 -34.84 -20.32 23.36
N LEU A 447 -34.61 -19.06 23.76
CA LEU A 447 -33.55 -18.25 23.18
C LEU A 447 -32.20 -18.79 23.69
N VAL A 448 -31.24 -18.95 22.78
CA VAL A 448 -29.95 -19.60 23.04
C VAL A 448 -28.81 -18.61 22.92
N LEU A 449 -28.68 -17.92 21.77
CA LEU A 449 -27.72 -16.82 21.58
C LEU A 449 -28.42 -15.65 20.87
N PRO A 450 -29.36 -14.97 21.54
CA PRO A 450 -30.03 -13.81 20.98
C PRO A 450 -29.05 -12.63 20.91
N VAL A 451 -29.05 -11.88 19.79
CA VAL A 451 -28.08 -10.80 19.55
C VAL A 451 -28.72 -9.45 19.22
N ALA A 452 -29.76 -9.43 18.40
CA ALA A 452 -30.39 -8.19 17.94
C ALA A 452 -31.91 -8.27 18.13
N MET A 453 -32.57 -7.13 18.26
CA MET A 453 -34.02 -7.08 18.34
C MET A 453 -34.62 -5.85 17.66
N GLY A 454 -35.90 -5.91 17.36
CA GLY A 454 -36.73 -4.79 16.96
C GLY A 454 -38.15 -4.93 17.52
N VAL A 455 -38.96 -3.88 17.36
CA VAL A 455 -40.37 -3.85 17.76
C VAL A 455 -41.22 -3.74 16.49
N GLU A 456 -42.15 -4.67 16.30
CA GLU A 456 -43.14 -4.60 15.23
C GLU A 456 -44.21 -3.55 15.55
N ALA A 457 -44.91 -3.03 14.54
CA ALA A 457 -45.95 -2.00 14.71
C ALA A 457 -47.12 -2.45 15.61
N ASN A 458 -47.34 -3.77 15.75
CA ASN A 458 -48.34 -4.36 16.65
C ASN A 458 -47.84 -4.50 18.10
N GLY A 459 -46.61 -4.05 18.40
CA GLY A 459 -45.96 -4.14 19.70
C GLY A 459 -45.24 -5.47 19.98
N GLN A 460 -45.27 -6.44 19.07
CA GLN A 460 -44.50 -7.68 19.25
C GLN A 460 -43.00 -7.42 19.12
N LEU A 461 -42.19 -8.16 19.86
CA LEU A 461 -40.74 -8.08 19.75
C LEU A 461 -40.24 -9.10 18.75
N VAL A 462 -39.25 -8.76 17.93
CA VAL A 462 -38.61 -9.69 17.01
C VAL A 462 -37.14 -9.77 17.37
N VAL A 463 -36.66 -10.98 17.64
CA VAL A 463 -35.31 -11.25 18.15
C VAL A 463 -34.57 -12.14 17.16
N VAL A 464 -33.36 -11.77 16.81
CA VAL A 464 -32.45 -12.61 16.02
C VAL A 464 -31.65 -13.48 16.97
N ASP A 465 -31.76 -14.80 16.79
CA ASP A 465 -31.01 -15.78 17.56
C ASP A 465 -30.05 -16.56 16.66
N THR A 466 -28.76 -16.35 16.91
CA THR A 466 -27.68 -16.88 16.08
C THR A 466 -27.43 -18.37 16.30
N ALA A 467 -27.68 -18.88 17.49
CA ALA A 467 -27.54 -20.31 17.76
C ALA A 467 -28.74 -21.08 17.22
N LEU A 468 -29.96 -20.56 17.39
CA LEU A 468 -31.14 -21.13 16.75
C LEU A 468 -31.14 -20.97 15.23
N GLN A 469 -30.31 -20.09 14.66
CA GLN A 469 -30.35 -19.69 13.26
C GLN A 469 -31.76 -19.25 12.83
N ALA A 470 -32.41 -18.46 13.69
CA ALA A 470 -33.82 -18.12 13.54
C ALA A 470 -34.11 -16.68 13.94
N VAL A 471 -35.18 -16.16 13.35
CA VAL A 471 -35.84 -14.95 13.82
C VAL A 471 -37.06 -15.38 14.64
N VAL A 472 -37.11 -14.96 15.89
CA VAL A 472 -38.11 -15.37 16.87
C VAL A 472 -38.95 -14.16 17.27
N ARG A 473 -40.26 -14.25 17.09
CA ARG A 473 -41.21 -13.26 17.61
C ARG A 473 -41.54 -13.59 19.06
N VAL A 474 -41.50 -12.59 19.93
CA VAL A 474 -41.79 -12.68 21.36
C VAL A 474 -42.97 -11.78 21.67
N ASP A 475 -44.00 -12.34 22.31
CA ASP A 475 -45.11 -11.57 22.85
C ASP A 475 -44.67 -10.89 24.16
N PRO A 476 -44.56 -9.54 24.20
CA PRO A 476 -44.05 -8.82 25.36
C PRO A 476 -44.93 -8.94 26.62
N ARG A 477 -46.18 -9.41 26.50
CA ARG A 477 -47.13 -9.57 27.61
C ARG A 477 -47.06 -10.95 28.25
N THR A 478 -46.85 -11.98 27.44
CA THR A 478 -46.87 -13.38 27.89
C THR A 478 -45.49 -14.04 27.92
N GLY A 479 -44.51 -13.44 27.26
CA GLY A 479 -43.18 -14.01 27.02
C GLY A 479 -43.16 -15.13 26.00
N ASN A 480 -44.30 -15.46 25.37
CA ASN A 480 -44.41 -16.55 24.42
C ASN A 480 -43.61 -16.27 23.15
N ARG A 481 -42.95 -17.31 22.63
CA ARG A 481 -42.03 -17.26 21.49
C ARG A 481 -42.57 -18.05 20.33
N THR A 482 -42.46 -17.50 19.13
CA THR A 482 -42.82 -18.16 17.89
C THR A 482 -41.74 -17.91 16.85
N VAL A 483 -41.32 -18.95 16.13
CA VAL A 483 -40.35 -18.81 15.04
C VAL A 483 -41.04 -18.11 13.87
N VAL A 484 -40.47 -17.01 13.41
CA VAL A 484 -40.94 -16.27 12.23
C VAL A 484 -40.34 -16.86 10.97
N THR A 485 -39.03 -17.11 10.99
CA THR A 485 -38.26 -17.73 9.91
C THR A 485 -37.02 -18.41 10.49
N GLY A 486 -36.51 -19.43 9.80
CA GLY A 486 -35.39 -20.26 10.26
C GLY A 486 -35.82 -21.57 10.91
N CYS A 487 -34.98 -22.08 11.82
CA CYS A 487 -35.17 -23.40 12.43
C CYS A 487 -36.39 -23.47 13.34
N THR A 488 -37.30 -24.40 13.05
CA THR A 488 -38.52 -24.63 13.85
C THR A 488 -38.31 -25.62 15.00
N ASN A 489 -37.34 -26.52 14.87
CA ASN A 489 -36.96 -27.52 15.87
C ASN A 489 -35.43 -27.58 15.96
N PHE A 490 -34.86 -26.85 16.93
CA PHE A 490 -33.43 -26.83 17.22
C PHE A 490 -33.14 -27.72 18.43
N ASP A 491 -32.28 -28.72 18.25
CA ASP A 491 -31.83 -29.60 19.34
C ASP A 491 -30.59 -29.01 20.00
N LEU A 492 -30.72 -28.62 21.27
CA LEU A 492 -29.64 -28.02 22.07
C LEU A 492 -28.49 -28.98 22.39
N THR A 493 -28.69 -30.29 22.20
CA THR A 493 -27.67 -31.32 22.49
C THR A 493 -26.83 -31.67 21.27
N THR A 494 -27.45 -31.66 20.08
CA THR A 494 -26.78 -32.04 18.83
C THR A 494 -26.47 -30.84 17.93
N PHE A 495 -26.96 -29.64 18.28
CA PHE A 495 -26.91 -28.43 17.46
C PHE A 495 -27.47 -28.65 16.03
N GLN A 496 -28.44 -29.57 15.89
CA GLN A 496 -29.07 -29.90 14.62
C GLN A 496 -30.41 -29.17 14.46
N CYS A 497 -30.68 -28.76 13.21
CA CYS A 497 -31.89 -28.06 12.82
C CYS A 497 -32.75 -28.95 11.91
N THR A 498 -34.02 -29.13 12.26
CA THR A 498 -35.03 -29.67 11.33
C THR A 498 -36.04 -28.57 10.99
N ALA A 499 -35.98 -28.06 9.76
CA ALA A 499 -36.85 -26.99 9.29
C ALA A 499 -38.19 -27.55 8.77
N SER A 500 -39.33 -27.00 9.21
CA SER A 500 -40.52 -26.93 8.34
C SER A 500 -41.53 -25.85 8.77
N ARG A 501 -41.67 -24.82 7.92
CA ARG A 501 -42.91 -24.51 7.17
C ARG A 501 -42.64 -23.32 6.25
N GLY A 502 -42.52 -23.58 4.95
CA GLY A 502 -42.49 -22.56 3.92
C GLY A 502 -41.52 -22.85 2.77
N GLY A 503 -41.92 -23.71 1.83
CA GLY A 503 -41.65 -23.61 0.38
C GLY A 503 -40.25 -23.35 -0.19
N ALA A 504 -39.16 -23.29 0.57
CA ALA A 504 -37.81 -23.17 0.02
C ALA A 504 -37.05 -24.49 0.22
N ARG A 505 -36.53 -25.03 -0.89
CA ARG A 505 -35.62 -26.18 -0.90
C ARG A 505 -34.49 -25.96 0.12
N PRO A 506 -33.99 -27.02 0.78
CA PRO A 506 -32.85 -26.89 1.68
C PRO A 506 -31.66 -26.37 0.86
N LEU A 507 -31.08 -25.24 1.28
CA LEU A 507 -29.78 -24.82 0.78
C LEU A 507 -28.78 -25.88 1.26
N GLU A 508 -28.26 -26.64 0.30
CA GLU A 508 -27.13 -27.53 0.53
C GLU A 508 -25.99 -26.74 1.18
N THR A 509 -25.47 -27.31 2.25
CA THR A 509 -24.23 -26.92 2.92
C THR A 509 -23.07 -26.98 1.93
N SER A 510 -22.69 -25.84 1.37
CA SER A 510 -21.42 -25.65 0.67
C SER A 510 -21.03 -24.16 0.68
N CYS A 511 -20.48 -23.70 1.80
CA CYS A 511 -19.48 -22.64 1.76
C CYS A 511 -18.10 -23.30 1.66
N ALA A 512 -17.82 -23.89 0.50
CA ALA A 512 -16.46 -24.21 0.09
C ALA A 512 -15.95 -23.06 -0.79
N SER A 513 -14.84 -22.46 -0.34
CA SER A 513 -13.95 -21.52 -1.03
C SER A 513 -14.31 -21.14 -2.48
N ALA A 514 -14.85 -19.95 -2.68
CA ALA A 514 -14.74 -19.25 -3.96
C ALA A 514 -13.47 -18.38 -3.90
N THR A 515 -12.37 -18.91 -4.42
CA THR A 515 -11.21 -18.13 -4.85
C THR A 515 -11.67 -17.10 -5.88
N ALA A 516 -11.52 -15.82 -5.56
CA ALA A 516 -11.69 -14.74 -6.53
C ALA A 516 -10.59 -14.84 -7.59
N ASN A 517 -10.98 -15.16 -8.82
CA ASN A 517 -10.16 -14.91 -9.99
C ASN A 517 -10.67 -13.64 -10.69
N LYS A 518 -9.71 -12.78 -11.02
CA LYS A 518 -9.83 -11.53 -11.79
C LYS A 518 -10.74 -11.65 -13.01
N VAL A 519 -11.54 -10.60 -13.27
CA VAL A 519 -11.45 -9.72 -14.45
C VAL A 519 -11.74 -8.31 -13.99
#